data_AF-A0A448Z569-F1
#
_entry.id   AF-A0A448Z569-F1
#
_cell.length_a   1.000
_cell.length_b   1.000
_cell.length_c   1.000
_cell.angle_alpha   90.00
_cell.angle_beta   90.00
_cell.angle_gamma   90.00
#
_symmetry.space_group_name_H-M   'P 1'
#
loop_
_entity.id
_entity.type
_entity.pdbx_description
1 polymer ?
#
loop_
_entity_poly.entity_id
_entity_poly.type
_entity_poly.pdbx_seq_one_letter_code
_entity_poly.pdbx_strand_id
1 'polypeptide(L)'
;MAADKNPVTVSNENNGSGSENSKGGKVFDEASYEKERLAKDAQAMDAMKVVAEKELSKVDTGSVGELRSPWKWVLRKRIWDFMEENDIARFPRPVHHRIPNFVGADQAARRLSELPEFRSASTIKVNPDTPQRPVRHFVLEQKKVLLTPQPRLRTGFFSTIEMKELPSLVEIKECTNSKGVVKYGTPVTLNEEYTVDLVVVGSTAVCPRTGARVGKGEGFAELEWGILSAQGNLEAKTCLVVTTVHDCQVIEDENDMPEGWALTKHDVPVDIIVTPTRVIHVFDRAPKPSGILWDLLSPQKLAAIRVLRQLKQETEDKLGVTLPSGPDELLPPVASRNNKNRKKKNNRRRKPRQQQRKGSETPPAKK
;
A
#
# COMPACT_ATOMS: atom_id res chain seq x y z
N MET A 1 42.72 37.00 26.98
CA MET A 1 42.01 36.89 28.28
C MET A 1 40.57 37.31 28.05
N ALA A 2 39.63 36.47 28.48
CA ALA A 2 38.19 36.63 28.29
C ALA A 2 37.63 37.83 29.06
N ALA A 3 36.56 38.43 28.54
CA ALA A 3 35.34 38.73 29.32
C ALA A 3 34.25 39.35 28.43
N ASP A 4 33.22 38.54 28.25
CA ASP A 4 31.77 38.83 28.19
C ASP A 4 31.28 40.24 28.60
N LYS A 5 30.28 40.75 27.87
CA LYS A 5 29.01 41.37 28.35
C LYS A 5 28.35 42.30 27.31
N ASN A 6 27.23 41.84 26.77
CA ASN A 6 26.08 42.66 26.29
C ASN A 6 25.52 43.53 27.46
N PRO A 7 24.58 44.52 27.31
CA PRO A 7 23.45 44.57 26.35
C PRO A 7 22.89 45.99 25.97
N VAL A 8 21.73 46.01 25.29
CA VAL A 8 20.58 46.96 25.40
C VAL A 8 20.35 48.03 24.31
N THR A 9 19.39 47.68 23.42
CA THR A 9 18.23 48.42 22.84
C THR A 9 18.34 49.84 22.30
N VAL A 10 17.86 50.02 21.05
CA VAL A 10 17.01 51.16 20.67
C VAL A 10 15.90 50.70 19.71
N SER A 11 14.68 51.08 20.10
CA SER A 11 13.36 51.16 19.46
C SER A 11 13.18 50.93 17.95
N ASN A 12 12.04 50.31 17.59
CA ASN A 12 11.09 51.01 16.72
C ASN A 12 9.66 50.47 16.89
N GLU A 13 8.73 51.42 17.07
CA GLU A 13 7.29 51.20 17.09
C GLU A 13 6.68 51.19 15.68
N ASN A 14 5.62 50.39 15.58
CA ASN A 14 4.37 50.60 14.85
C ASN A 14 4.19 50.24 13.35
N ASN A 15 3.22 49.32 13.20
CA ASN A 15 2.07 49.31 12.30
C ASN A 15 2.27 48.97 10.81
N GLY A 16 2.01 47.70 10.51
CA GLY A 16 1.57 47.23 9.19
C GLY A 16 0.52 46.13 9.35
N SER A 17 -0.75 46.51 9.26
CA SER A 17 -1.91 45.62 9.22
C SER A 17 -1.85 44.69 8.01
N GLY A 18 -1.67 43.39 8.24
CA GLY A 18 -1.78 42.34 7.22
C GLY A 18 -2.61 41.19 7.77
N SER A 19 -3.79 40.98 7.18
CA SER A 19 -4.80 40.01 7.59
C SER A 19 -4.24 38.58 7.75
N GLU A 20 -4.20 38.08 8.99
CA GLU A 20 -4.00 36.66 9.25
C GLU A 20 -5.25 35.88 8.86
N ASN A 21 -5.20 35.26 7.68
CA ASN A 21 -6.15 34.25 7.28
C ASN A 21 -5.75 32.91 7.95
N SER A 22 -6.07 32.75 9.24
CA SER A 22 -5.80 31.55 10.02
C SER A 22 -6.70 30.38 9.59
N LYS A 23 -6.39 29.76 8.45
CA LYS A 23 -6.88 28.42 8.14
C LYS A 23 -6.08 27.43 8.97
N GLY A 24 -6.66 27.02 10.09
CA GLY A 24 -6.15 25.97 10.97
C GLY A 24 -5.83 24.68 10.22
N GLY A 25 -4.57 24.53 9.83
CA GLY A 25 -3.97 23.25 9.48
C GLY A 25 -3.77 22.47 10.76
N LYS A 26 -4.49 21.37 10.95
CA LYS A 26 -4.16 20.43 12.01
C LYS A 26 -2.75 19.91 11.76
N VAL A 27 -1.83 20.19 12.69
CA VAL A 27 -0.51 19.56 12.73
C VAL A 27 -0.72 18.05 12.77
N PHE A 28 -0.11 17.34 11.82
CA PHE A 28 -0.18 15.88 11.74
C PHE A 28 0.64 15.29 12.90
N ASP A 29 -0.04 14.60 13.82
CA ASP A 29 0.60 13.91 14.95
C ASP A 29 1.16 12.56 14.48
N GLU A 30 2.47 12.56 14.25
CA GLU A 30 3.22 11.40 13.79
C GLU A 30 3.25 10.26 14.82
N ALA A 31 3.39 10.58 16.12
CA ALA A 31 3.50 9.57 17.17
C ALA A 31 2.17 8.84 17.37
N SER A 32 1.04 9.57 17.34
CA SER A 32 -0.29 8.97 17.44
C SER A 32 -0.62 8.09 16.24
N TYR A 33 -0.29 8.55 15.02
CA TYR A 33 -0.46 7.77 13.80
C TYR A 33 0.33 6.45 13.84
N GLU A 34 1.59 6.51 14.29
CA GLU A 34 2.47 5.36 14.35
C GLU A 34 2.01 4.34 15.40
N LYS A 35 1.59 4.81 16.58
CA LYS A 35 0.99 3.96 17.63
C LYS A 35 -0.29 3.26 17.16
N GLU A 36 -1.17 4.00 16.48
CA GLU A 36 -2.41 3.44 15.92
C GLU A 36 -2.13 2.42 14.80
N ARG A 37 -1.11 2.66 13.98
CA ARG A 37 -0.64 1.73 12.95
C ARG A 37 -0.14 0.43 13.57
N LEU A 38 0.76 0.52 14.56
CA LEU A 38 1.34 -0.65 15.24
C LEU A 38 0.27 -1.51 15.92
N ALA A 39 -0.71 -0.90 16.60
CA ALA A 39 -1.80 -1.64 17.23
C ALA A 39 -2.66 -2.42 16.22
N LYS A 40 -2.91 -1.85 15.04
CA LYS A 40 -3.67 -2.51 13.98
C LYS A 40 -2.88 -3.62 13.29
N ASP A 41 -1.58 -3.42 13.11
CA ASP A 41 -0.70 -4.47 12.61
C ASP A 41 -0.70 -5.64 13.60
N ALA A 42 -0.60 -5.40 14.91
CA ALA A 42 -0.70 -6.42 15.96
C ALA A 42 -2.03 -7.21 15.92
N GLN A 43 -3.18 -6.53 15.83
CA GLN A 43 -4.47 -7.19 15.71
C GLN A 43 -4.62 -8.00 14.41
N ALA A 44 -4.05 -7.52 13.30
CA ALA A 44 -4.00 -8.28 12.06
C ALA A 44 -3.11 -9.53 12.22
N MET A 45 -2.09 -9.47 13.10
CA MET A 45 -1.26 -10.63 13.42
C MET A 45 -2.04 -11.73 14.08
N ASP A 46 -2.72 -11.39 15.17
CA ASP A 46 -3.52 -12.35 15.93
C ASP A 46 -4.63 -12.94 15.07
N ALA A 47 -5.31 -12.12 14.26
CA ALA A 47 -6.34 -12.59 13.35
C ALA A 47 -5.80 -13.58 12.29
N MET A 48 -4.67 -13.26 11.66
CA MET A 48 -4.03 -14.15 10.68
C MET A 48 -3.52 -15.44 11.32
N LYS A 49 -2.95 -15.37 12.53
CA LYS A 49 -2.49 -16.53 13.29
C LYS A 49 -3.66 -17.46 13.61
N VAL A 50 -4.75 -16.94 14.14
CA VAL A 50 -5.96 -17.73 14.46
C VAL A 50 -6.55 -18.36 13.20
N VAL A 51 -6.63 -17.62 12.10
CA VAL A 51 -7.11 -18.18 10.82
C VAL A 51 -6.17 -19.29 10.33
N ALA A 52 -4.85 -19.06 10.35
CA ALA A 52 -3.91 -20.04 9.88
C ALA A 52 -3.91 -21.31 10.74
N GLU A 53 -3.96 -21.20 12.07
CA GLU A 53 -4.08 -22.33 12.99
C GLU A 53 -5.36 -23.11 12.75
N LYS A 54 -6.49 -22.42 12.56
CA LYS A 54 -7.79 -23.05 12.26
C LYS A 54 -7.80 -23.76 10.91
N GLU A 55 -7.14 -23.21 9.89
CA GLU A 55 -7.08 -23.83 8.56
C GLU A 55 -6.07 -25.00 8.54
N LEU A 56 -4.93 -24.88 9.21
CA LEU A 56 -3.96 -25.98 9.39
C LEU A 56 -4.60 -27.15 10.13
N SER A 57 -5.41 -26.91 11.17
CA SER A 57 -6.13 -27.98 11.88
C SER A 57 -7.20 -28.70 11.05
N LYS A 58 -7.63 -28.12 9.92
CA LYS A 58 -8.59 -28.75 9.00
C LYS A 58 -7.92 -29.59 7.91
N VAL A 59 -6.63 -29.38 7.65
CA VAL A 59 -5.87 -30.16 6.66
C VAL A 59 -5.90 -31.65 7.02
N ASP A 60 -5.88 -32.00 8.31
CA ASP A 60 -6.03 -33.38 8.82
C ASP A 60 -7.42 -34.02 8.59
N THR A 61 -8.42 -33.25 8.16
CA THR A 61 -9.81 -33.73 7.97
C THR A 61 -10.25 -33.74 6.51
N GLY A 62 -9.31 -33.67 5.56
CA GLY A 62 -9.59 -33.84 4.12
C GLY A 62 -10.45 -32.74 3.49
N SER A 63 -10.70 -31.65 4.19
CA SER A 63 -11.50 -30.51 3.72
C SER A 63 -10.60 -29.33 3.37
N VAL A 64 -9.80 -29.48 2.31
CA VAL A 64 -8.99 -28.38 1.76
C VAL A 64 -9.93 -27.39 1.08
N GLY A 65 -10.38 -26.38 1.84
CA GLY A 65 -11.18 -25.28 1.33
C GLY A 65 -10.38 -24.41 0.36
N GLU A 66 -10.85 -24.34 -0.88
CA GLU A 66 -10.26 -23.77 -2.10
C GLU A 66 -9.83 -22.29 -2.07
N LEU A 67 -9.68 -21.60 -0.93
CA LEU A 67 -9.42 -20.16 -0.93
C LEU A 67 -8.29 -19.65 -0.05
N ARG A 68 -7.62 -20.46 0.75
CA ARG A 68 -6.54 -19.95 1.63
C ARG A 68 -5.43 -20.95 1.77
N SER A 69 -4.30 -20.64 1.14
CA SER A 69 -3.05 -21.40 1.19
C SER A 69 -2.43 -21.36 2.60
N PRO A 70 -2.67 -22.33 3.50
CA PRO A 70 -2.21 -22.26 4.88
C PRO A 70 -0.67 -22.36 4.93
N TRP A 71 -0.08 -23.04 3.95
CA TRP A 71 1.36 -23.09 3.72
C TRP A 71 2.01 -21.70 3.61
N LYS A 72 1.31 -20.69 3.05
CA LYS A 72 1.85 -19.33 2.94
C LYS A 72 2.12 -18.74 4.31
N TRP A 73 1.29 -19.06 5.31
CA TRP A 73 1.50 -18.63 6.69
C TRP A 73 2.72 -19.29 7.32
N VAL A 74 2.84 -20.62 7.17
CA VAL A 74 3.97 -21.40 7.70
C VAL A 74 5.29 -20.80 7.24
N LEU A 75 5.41 -20.52 5.94
CA LEU A 75 6.64 -19.94 5.42
C LEU A 75 6.87 -18.49 5.86
N ARG A 76 5.82 -17.66 5.92
CA ARG A 76 5.95 -16.30 6.47
C ARG A 76 6.53 -16.33 7.88
N LYS A 77 5.94 -17.15 8.75
CA LYS A 77 6.36 -17.28 10.15
C LYS A 77 7.82 -17.76 10.22
N ARG A 78 8.16 -18.84 9.51
CA ARG A 78 9.53 -19.38 9.44
C ARG A 78 10.54 -18.29 9.08
N ILE A 79 10.29 -17.53 8.01
CA ILE A 79 11.21 -16.48 7.57
C ILE A 79 11.25 -15.31 8.54
N TRP A 80 10.10 -14.86 9.05
CA TRP A 80 10.06 -13.77 10.02
C TRP A 80 10.83 -14.12 11.29
N ASP A 81 10.59 -15.30 11.86
CA ASP A 81 11.29 -15.77 13.06
C ASP A 81 12.80 -15.86 12.79
N PHE A 82 13.21 -16.51 11.69
CA PHE A 82 14.62 -16.64 11.32
C PHE A 82 15.31 -15.28 11.18
N MET A 83 14.68 -14.29 10.54
CA MET A 83 15.27 -12.97 10.35
C MET A 83 15.39 -12.17 11.66
N GLU A 84 14.46 -12.33 12.59
CA GLU A 84 14.52 -11.70 13.91
C GLU A 84 15.58 -12.35 14.80
N GLU A 85 15.63 -13.68 14.81
CA GLU A 85 16.58 -14.48 15.61
C GLU A 85 18.04 -14.29 15.17
N ASN A 86 18.27 -14.07 13.88
CA ASN A 86 19.61 -13.91 13.29
C ASN A 86 20.01 -12.44 13.07
N ASP A 87 19.24 -11.48 13.60
CA ASP A 87 19.47 -10.03 13.48
C ASP A 87 19.66 -9.52 12.03
N ILE A 88 19.02 -10.22 11.08
CA ILE A 88 18.97 -9.82 9.66
C ILE A 88 17.93 -8.68 9.48
N ALA A 89 16.89 -8.69 10.32
CA ALA A 89 15.79 -7.74 10.28
C ALA A 89 16.24 -6.30 10.58
N ARG A 90 15.87 -5.35 9.71
CA ARG A 90 15.98 -3.90 9.97
C ARG A 90 14.65 -3.31 10.39
N PHE A 91 14.68 -2.15 11.04
CA PHE A 91 13.47 -1.40 11.36
C PHE A 91 12.61 -1.12 10.10
N PRO A 92 11.27 -1.21 10.20
CA PRO A 92 10.48 -1.46 11.41
C PRO A 92 10.51 -2.93 11.86
N ARG A 93 10.78 -3.14 13.16
CA ARG A 93 10.75 -4.45 13.83
C ARG A 93 9.55 -4.53 14.81
N PRO A 94 9.00 -5.72 15.08
CA PRO A 94 9.32 -6.97 14.39
C PRO A 94 8.83 -6.97 12.93
N VAL A 95 9.44 -7.81 12.08
CA VAL A 95 9.08 -7.95 10.65
C VAL A 95 7.80 -8.75 10.43
N HIS A 96 7.27 -9.39 11.47
CA HIS A 96 5.99 -10.09 11.42
C HIS A 96 4.88 -9.22 10.83
N HIS A 97 4.13 -9.79 9.88
CA HIS A 97 3.04 -9.14 9.13
C HIS A 97 3.46 -7.99 8.22
N ARG A 98 4.75 -7.92 7.93
CA ARG A 98 5.33 -6.99 6.97
C ARG A 98 6.06 -7.75 5.89
N ILE A 99 6.33 -7.05 4.80
CA ILE A 99 7.45 -7.44 3.96
C ILE A 99 8.72 -7.15 4.77
N PRO A 100 9.57 -8.15 5.06
CA PRO A 100 10.71 -7.97 5.96
C PRO A 100 11.69 -6.93 5.44
N ASN A 101 12.04 -5.94 6.25
CA ASN A 101 13.19 -5.10 5.95
C ASN A 101 14.46 -5.81 6.42
N PHE A 102 15.57 -5.66 5.68
CA PHE A 102 16.75 -6.50 5.88
C PHE A 102 18.07 -5.76 5.68
N VAL A 103 19.12 -6.23 6.37
CA VAL A 103 20.50 -5.83 6.12
C VAL A 103 20.87 -6.15 4.67
N GLY A 104 21.36 -5.15 3.93
CA GLY A 104 21.66 -5.29 2.51
C GLY A 104 20.55 -4.87 1.55
N ALA A 105 19.39 -4.39 2.03
CA ALA A 105 18.31 -3.88 1.15
C ALA A 105 18.79 -2.81 0.15
N ASP A 106 19.67 -1.90 0.60
CA ASP A 106 20.27 -0.88 -0.25
C ASP A 106 21.17 -1.47 -1.36
N GLN A 107 21.88 -2.56 -1.05
CA GLN A 107 22.75 -3.27 -2.01
C GLN A 107 21.92 -4.02 -3.06
N ALA A 108 20.87 -4.73 -2.62
CA ALA A 108 19.93 -5.39 -3.53
C ALA A 108 19.26 -4.37 -4.47
N ALA A 109 18.85 -3.20 -3.95
CA ALA A 109 18.26 -2.14 -4.76
C ALA A 109 19.26 -1.53 -5.76
N ARG A 110 20.51 -1.30 -5.35
CA ARG A 110 21.57 -0.85 -6.25
C ARG A 110 21.79 -1.84 -7.39
N ARG A 111 21.91 -3.13 -7.06
CA ARG A 111 22.06 -4.22 -8.04
C ARG A 111 20.89 -4.24 -9.03
N LEU A 112 19.66 -4.12 -8.54
CA LEU A 112 18.47 -3.99 -9.40
C LEU A 112 18.59 -2.78 -10.33
N SER A 113 19.03 -1.62 -9.82
CA SER A 113 19.14 -0.38 -10.60
C SER A 113 20.17 -0.44 -11.75
N GLU A 114 21.07 -1.42 -11.71
CA GLU A 114 22.11 -1.65 -12.71
C GLU A 114 21.67 -2.62 -13.82
N LEU A 115 20.56 -3.32 -13.63
CA LEU A 115 20.05 -4.28 -14.61
C LEU A 115 19.54 -3.60 -15.89
N PRO A 116 19.71 -4.24 -17.08
CA PRO A 116 19.18 -3.73 -18.34
C PRO A 116 17.69 -3.42 -18.29
N GLU A 117 16.90 -4.30 -17.67
CA GLU A 117 15.44 -4.19 -17.56
C GLU A 117 15.02 -2.97 -16.74
N PHE A 118 15.78 -2.65 -15.68
CA PHE A 118 15.55 -1.44 -14.90
C PHE A 118 15.97 -0.19 -15.67
N ARG A 119 17.12 -0.25 -16.34
CA ARG A 119 17.65 0.87 -17.12
C ARG A 119 16.76 1.24 -18.29
N SER A 120 16.16 0.26 -18.98
CA SER A 120 15.25 0.47 -20.11
C SER A 120 13.85 0.94 -19.70
N ALA A 121 13.39 0.62 -18.48
CA ALA A 121 12.07 1.00 -17.99
C ALA A 121 11.96 2.53 -17.79
N SER A 122 10.87 3.13 -18.25
CA SER A 122 10.56 4.56 -18.07
C SER A 122 9.62 4.77 -16.88
N THR A 123 8.62 3.90 -16.72
CA THR A 123 7.68 3.90 -15.60
C THR A 123 7.81 2.63 -14.81
N ILE A 124 8.19 2.76 -13.54
CA ILE A 124 8.41 1.62 -12.65
C ILE A 124 7.41 1.68 -11.51
N LYS A 125 6.59 0.64 -11.41
CA LYS A 125 5.70 0.47 -10.27
C LYS A 125 6.46 -0.15 -9.11
N VAL A 126 6.48 0.49 -7.95
CA VAL A 126 7.16 -0.04 -6.76
C VAL A 126 6.21 -0.06 -5.58
N ASN A 127 6.09 -1.22 -4.92
CA ASN A 127 5.31 -1.34 -3.68
C ASN A 127 5.80 -0.37 -2.60
N PRO A 128 4.94 0.07 -1.67
CA PRO A 128 5.27 1.11 -0.69
C PRO A 128 5.95 0.55 0.57
N ASP A 129 6.20 -0.76 0.65
CA ASP A 129 6.80 -1.35 1.84
C ASP A 129 8.24 -0.83 2.07
N THR A 130 8.69 -0.86 3.32
CA THR A 130 9.97 -0.29 3.75
C THR A 130 11.19 -0.85 3.00
N PRO A 131 11.34 -2.18 2.79
CA PRO A 131 12.50 -2.73 2.07
C PRO A 131 12.63 -2.22 0.63
N GLN A 132 11.57 -1.74 -0.01
CA GLN A 132 11.59 -1.20 -1.37
C GLN A 132 11.88 0.31 -1.39
N ARG A 133 12.06 0.97 -0.23
CA ARG A 133 12.41 2.40 -0.20
C ARG A 133 13.67 2.72 -1.00
N PRO A 134 14.77 1.93 -0.92
CA PRO A 134 15.95 2.18 -1.73
C PRO A 134 15.68 1.98 -3.24
N VAL A 135 14.79 1.04 -3.63
CA VAL A 135 14.39 0.90 -5.04
C VAL A 135 13.68 2.16 -5.52
N ARG A 136 12.72 2.69 -4.75
CA ARG A 136 12.04 3.97 -5.08
C ARG A 136 13.03 5.12 -5.21
N HIS A 137 14.10 5.14 -4.41
CA HIS A 137 15.16 6.12 -4.54
C HIS A 137 15.84 6.04 -5.90
N PHE A 138 16.27 4.84 -6.32
CA PHE A 138 16.92 4.64 -7.62
C PHE A 138 16.02 4.94 -8.81
N VAL A 139 14.71 4.69 -8.72
CA VAL A 139 13.75 5.10 -9.76
C VAL A 139 13.82 6.62 -9.98
N LEU A 140 13.72 7.39 -8.89
CA LEU A 140 13.72 8.86 -8.95
C LEU A 140 15.10 9.44 -9.28
N GLU A 141 16.17 8.84 -8.76
CA GLU A 141 17.56 9.24 -9.07
C GLU A 141 17.89 9.08 -10.55
N GLN A 142 17.40 8.00 -11.17
CA GLN A 142 17.53 7.77 -12.60
C GLN A 142 16.49 8.52 -13.45
N LYS A 143 15.77 9.49 -12.86
CA LYS A 143 14.79 10.37 -13.54
C LYS A 143 13.65 9.61 -14.22
N LYS A 144 13.26 8.45 -13.67
CA LYS A 144 12.15 7.63 -14.14
C LYS A 144 10.86 8.03 -13.42
N VAL A 145 9.71 7.59 -13.96
CA VAL A 145 8.41 7.77 -13.31
C VAL A 145 8.25 6.70 -12.22
N LEU A 146 8.14 7.13 -10.97
CA LEU A 146 7.79 6.24 -9.86
C LEU A 146 6.28 6.15 -9.75
N LEU A 147 5.72 4.97 -10.03
CA LEU A 147 4.32 4.65 -9.73
C LEU A 147 4.24 3.89 -8.41
N THR A 148 3.50 4.39 -7.43
CA THR A 148 3.35 3.73 -6.12
C THR A 148 1.89 3.64 -5.72
N PRO A 149 1.41 2.49 -5.20
CA PRO A 149 0.03 2.37 -4.79
C PRO A 149 -0.22 3.21 -3.54
N GLN A 150 -1.43 3.75 -3.44
CA GLN A 150 -1.84 4.35 -2.18
C GLN A 150 -2.08 3.25 -1.13
N PRO A 151 -1.74 3.50 0.15
CA PRO A 151 -1.83 2.47 1.19
C PRO A 151 -3.17 1.73 1.19
N ARG A 152 -3.10 0.43 0.86
CA ARG A 152 -4.23 -0.51 0.88
C ARG A 152 -5.41 -0.08 -0.03
N LEU A 153 -5.15 0.68 -1.10
CA LEU A 153 -6.16 1.16 -2.08
C LEU A 153 -7.35 1.92 -1.46
N ARG A 154 -7.16 2.54 -0.29
CA ARG A 154 -8.26 3.16 0.49
C ARG A 154 -8.58 4.59 0.08
N THR A 155 -7.55 5.36 -0.26
CA THR A 155 -7.65 6.82 -0.48
C THR A 155 -7.49 7.21 -1.95
N GLY A 156 -7.07 6.27 -2.78
CA GLY A 156 -6.79 6.45 -4.19
C GLY A 156 -6.26 5.15 -4.79
N PHE A 157 -5.92 5.20 -6.07
CA PHE A 157 -5.42 4.06 -6.82
C PHE A 157 -3.89 4.02 -6.75
N PHE A 158 -3.22 4.78 -7.62
CA PHE A 158 -1.79 5.01 -7.59
C PHE A 158 -1.46 6.49 -7.44
N SER A 159 -0.18 6.79 -7.22
CA SER A 159 0.36 8.13 -7.39
C SER A 159 1.68 8.04 -8.14
N THR A 160 1.91 8.98 -9.05
CA THR A 160 3.17 9.13 -9.78
C THR A 160 4.04 10.19 -9.09
N ILE A 161 5.36 10.00 -9.18
CA ILE A 161 6.35 11.00 -8.81
C ILE A 161 7.41 11.05 -9.90
N GLU A 162 7.72 12.25 -10.35
CA GLU A 162 8.83 12.55 -11.24
C GLU A 162 9.61 13.73 -10.68
N MET A 163 10.92 13.57 -10.49
CA MET A 163 11.74 14.63 -9.87
C MET A 163 11.75 15.94 -10.68
N LYS A 164 11.62 15.86 -12.01
CA LYS A 164 11.60 17.02 -12.90
C LYS A 164 10.36 17.92 -12.71
N GLU A 165 9.28 17.36 -12.17
CA GLU A 165 8.00 18.06 -11.93
C GLU A 165 7.93 18.69 -10.53
N LEU A 166 8.96 18.47 -9.69
CA LEU A 166 9.03 18.96 -8.32
C LEU A 166 9.93 20.19 -8.20
N PRO A 167 9.71 21.05 -7.18
CA PRO A 167 10.63 22.14 -6.88
C PRO A 167 12.05 21.63 -6.64
N SER A 168 13.05 22.36 -7.12
CA SER A 168 14.47 21.97 -7.07
C SER A 168 15.03 21.71 -5.66
N LEU A 169 14.38 22.23 -4.63
CA LEU A 169 14.76 22.03 -3.22
C LEU A 169 14.27 20.70 -2.63
N VAL A 170 13.37 19.98 -3.32
CA VAL A 170 12.84 18.71 -2.82
C VAL A 170 13.88 17.61 -3.03
N GLU A 171 14.28 16.95 -1.95
CA GLU A 171 15.24 15.84 -2.02
C GLU A 171 14.54 14.50 -2.31
N ILE A 172 15.17 13.64 -3.11
CA ILE A 172 14.65 12.29 -3.44
C ILE A 172 14.25 11.51 -2.18
N LYS A 173 15.06 11.59 -1.12
CA LYS A 173 14.81 10.87 0.14
C LYS A 173 13.47 11.21 0.78
N GLU A 174 12.96 12.42 0.54
CA GLU A 174 11.64 12.86 1.02
C GLU A 174 10.50 12.16 0.28
N CYS A 175 10.66 11.90 -1.02
CA CYS A 175 9.65 11.33 -1.92
C CYS A 175 9.48 9.81 -1.81
N THR A 176 10.42 9.11 -1.18
CA THR A 176 10.48 7.63 -1.18
C THR A 176 9.70 6.95 -0.05
N ASN A 177 9.02 7.71 0.81
CA ASN A 177 8.19 7.18 1.89
C ASN A 177 6.71 7.58 1.70
N SER A 178 5.79 6.93 2.41
CA SER A 178 4.35 7.16 2.22
C SER A 178 3.91 8.62 2.47
N LYS A 179 4.57 9.36 3.38
CA LYS A 179 4.26 10.78 3.60
C LYS A 179 4.72 11.63 2.43
N GLY A 180 5.91 11.35 1.91
CA GLY A 180 6.46 11.95 0.70
C GLY A 180 5.54 11.79 -0.50
N VAL A 181 5.07 10.56 -0.71
CA VAL A 181 4.12 10.24 -1.78
C VAL A 181 2.82 11.03 -1.64
N VAL A 182 2.29 11.19 -0.42
CA VAL A 182 1.09 12.00 -0.20
C VAL A 182 1.34 13.50 -0.44
N LYS A 183 2.54 13.99 -0.11
CA LYS A 183 2.90 15.42 -0.23
C LYS A 183 3.25 15.83 -1.66
N TYR A 184 3.98 14.98 -2.37
CA TYR A 184 4.62 15.31 -3.66
C TYR A 184 4.09 14.47 -4.83
N GLY A 185 3.33 13.41 -4.56
CA GLY A 185 2.81 12.55 -5.61
C GLY A 185 1.55 13.10 -6.26
N THR A 186 1.47 12.91 -7.57
CA THR A 186 0.29 13.21 -8.39
C THR A 186 -0.64 11.98 -8.38
N PRO A 187 -1.86 12.06 -7.84
CA PRO A 187 -2.78 10.93 -7.84
C PRO A 187 -3.20 10.55 -9.26
N VAL A 188 -3.16 9.25 -9.54
CA VAL A 188 -3.62 8.66 -10.81
C VAL A 188 -5.08 8.27 -10.68
N THR A 189 -5.90 8.67 -11.63
CA THR A 189 -7.32 8.28 -11.73
C THR A 189 -7.49 6.92 -12.42
N LEU A 190 -8.68 6.31 -12.31
CA LEU A 190 -8.93 4.98 -12.88
C LEU A 190 -9.01 4.95 -14.40
N ASN A 191 -9.14 6.10 -15.05
CA ASN A 191 -9.30 6.21 -16.50
C ASN A 191 -8.06 6.79 -17.17
N GLU A 192 -6.97 6.99 -16.42
CA GLU A 192 -5.70 7.42 -16.99
C GLU A 192 -5.00 6.26 -17.69
N GLU A 193 -4.53 6.54 -18.90
CA GLU A 193 -3.75 5.63 -19.73
C GLU A 193 -2.26 5.92 -19.55
N TYR A 194 -1.51 4.90 -19.17
CA TYR A 194 -0.06 4.93 -19.05
C TYR A 194 0.48 3.51 -19.13
N THR A 195 1.75 3.34 -19.51
CA THR A 195 2.38 2.03 -19.53
C THR A 195 3.30 1.85 -18.33
N VAL A 196 3.16 0.75 -17.61
CA VAL A 196 4.10 0.29 -16.59
C VAL A 196 5.05 -0.70 -17.25
N ASP A 197 6.34 -0.35 -17.27
CA ASP A 197 7.38 -1.16 -17.92
C ASP A 197 7.93 -2.25 -17.00
N LEU A 198 7.95 -1.98 -15.70
CA LEU A 198 8.52 -2.86 -14.69
C LEU A 198 7.73 -2.77 -13.38
N VAL A 199 7.44 -3.91 -12.78
CA VAL A 199 6.74 -4.02 -11.50
C VAL A 199 7.68 -4.55 -10.44
N VAL A 200 7.87 -3.82 -9.35
CA VAL A 200 8.65 -4.25 -8.18
C VAL A 200 7.71 -4.55 -7.02
N VAL A 201 7.68 -5.82 -6.61
CA VAL A 201 6.84 -6.33 -5.52
C VAL A 201 7.69 -6.71 -4.31
N GLY A 202 7.10 -6.53 -3.12
CA GLY A 202 7.69 -7.02 -1.90
C GLY A 202 7.31 -8.46 -1.60
N SER A 203 8.28 -9.25 -1.16
CA SER A 203 8.11 -10.68 -0.85
C SER A 203 8.69 -11.01 0.52
N THR A 204 8.02 -11.90 1.24
CA THR A 204 8.53 -12.58 2.43
C THR A 204 9.37 -13.79 2.04
N ALA A 205 8.97 -14.53 1.01
CA ALA A 205 9.76 -15.65 0.49
C ALA A 205 9.55 -15.84 -1.01
N VAL A 206 10.53 -16.41 -1.69
CA VAL A 206 10.55 -16.61 -3.15
C VAL A 206 11.21 -17.93 -3.53
N CYS A 207 10.69 -18.60 -4.55
CA CYS A 207 11.30 -19.78 -5.15
C CYS A 207 12.09 -19.37 -6.40
N PRO A 208 13.41 -19.66 -6.47
CA PRO A 208 14.23 -19.26 -7.60
C PRO A 208 13.98 -20.10 -8.87
N ARG A 209 13.41 -21.31 -8.74
CA ARG A 209 13.07 -22.16 -9.88
C ARG A 209 11.81 -21.70 -10.60
N THR A 210 10.75 -21.43 -9.84
CA THR A 210 9.40 -21.20 -10.39
C THR A 210 8.94 -19.74 -10.33
N GLY A 211 9.68 -18.88 -9.62
CA GLY A 211 9.27 -17.50 -9.37
C GLY A 211 8.08 -17.39 -8.43
N ALA A 212 7.64 -18.50 -7.83
CA ALA A 212 6.59 -18.48 -6.84
C ALA A 212 7.00 -17.58 -5.67
N ARG A 213 6.09 -16.71 -5.23
CA ARG A 213 6.36 -15.77 -4.14
C ARG A 213 5.27 -15.75 -3.09
N VAL A 214 5.67 -15.42 -1.88
CA VAL A 214 4.79 -15.19 -0.74
C VAL A 214 4.95 -13.76 -0.29
N GLY A 215 3.90 -12.95 -0.44
CA GLY A 215 3.84 -11.62 0.20
C GLY A 215 3.39 -11.70 1.66
N LYS A 216 3.13 -10.54 2.28
CA LYS A 216 2.68 -10.44 3.69
C LYS A 216 1.26 -10.99 3.98
N GLY A 217 0.47 -11.28 2.95
CA GLY A 217 -0.80 -12.02 3.07
C GLY A 217 -2.10 -11.22 2.93
N GLU A 218 -2.04 -9.93 2.60
CA GLU A 218 -3.26 -9.12 2.38
C GLU A 218 -3.78 -9.17 0.92
N GLY A 219 -2.99 -9.69 -0.03
CA GLY A 219 -3.40 -9.82 -1.44
C GLY A 219 -3.36 -8.52 -2.26
N PHE A 220 -2.89 -7.39 -1.68
CA PHE A 220 -2.92 -6.10 -2.37
C PHE A 220 -2.04 -6.04 -3.62
N ALA A 221 -0.88 -6.71 -3.63
CA ALA A 221 0.01 -6.70 -4.80
C ALA A 221 -0.64 -7.40 -6.00
N GLU A 222 -1.35 -8.49 -5.75
CA GLU A 222 -2.12 -9.23 -6.76
C GLU A 222 -3.30 -8.40 -7.28
N LEU A 223 -3.99 -7.67 -6.40
CA LEU A 223 -5.06 -6.74 -6.81
C LEU A 223 -4.53 -5.59 -7.66
N GLU A 224 -3.42 -4.97 -7.23
CA GLU A 224 -2.76 -3.90 -7.97
C GLU A 224 -2.36 -4.36 -9.37
N TRP A 225 -1.79 -5.56 -9.49
CA TRP A 225 -1.48 -6.19 -10.78
C TRP A 225 -2.73 -6.42 -11.63
N GLY A 226 -3.76 -7.05 -11.06
CA GLY A 226 -5.00 -7.35 -11.78
C GLY A 226 -5.71 -6.09 -12.28
N ILE A 227 -5.70 -5.00 -11.50
CA ILE A 227 -6.28 -3.73 -11.93
C ILE A 227 -5.46 -3.10 -13.07
N LEU A 228 -4.12 -3.03 -12.93
CA LEU A 228 -3.27 -2.46 -13.99
C LEU A 228 -3.41 -3.23 -15.31
N SER A 229 -3.47 -4.56 -15.23
CA SER A 229 -3.70 -5.42 -16.40
C SER A 229 -5.11 -5.23 -16.98
N ALA A 230 -6.15 -5.13 -16.15
CA ALA A 230 -7.53 -4.91 -16.62
C ALA A 230 -7.71 -3.56 -17.33
N GLN A 231 -6.93 -2.54 -16.94
CA GLN A 231 -6.94 -1.22 -17.56
C GLN A 231 -6.06 -1.12 -18.81
N GLY A 232 -5.32 -2.17 -19.16
CA GLY A 232 -4.34 -2.12 -20.25
C GLY A 232 -3.09 -1.29 -19.94
N ASN A 233 -2.88 -0.92 -18.67
CA ASN A 233 -1.72 -0.14 -18.23
C ASN A 233 -0.45 -1.00 -18.08
N LEU A 234 -0.57 -2.33 -18.18
CA LEU A 234 0.54 -3.27 -18.41
C LEU A 234 0.04 -4.49 -19.19
N GLU A 235 0.94 -5.12 -19.95
CA GLU A 235 0.67 -6.38 -20.64
C GLU A 235 1.15 -7.56 -19.78
N ALA A 236 0.23 -8.42 -19.34
CA ALA A 236 0.53 -9.49 -18.38
C ALA A 236 1.54 -10.50 -18.91
N LYS A 237 1.60 -10.70 -20.24
CA LYS A 237 2.54 -11.63 -20.89
C LYS A 237 3.97 -11.13 -20.92
N THR A 238 4.19 -9.82 -21.01
CA THR A 238 5.51 -9.23 -21.28
C THR A 238 6.04 -8.38 -20.13
N CYS A 239 5.17 -7.75 -19.34
CA CYS A 239 5.58 -6.93 -18.21
C CYS A 239 6.32 -7.79 -17.18
N LEU A 240 7.55 -7.37 -16.85
CA LEU A 240 8.39 -8.07 -15.89
C LEU A 240 8.03 -7.67 -14.45
N VAL A 241 8.12 -8.65 -13.56
CA VAL A 241 7.89 -8.54 -12.13
C VAL A 241 9.18 -8.90 -11.41
N VAL A 242 9.66 -7.99 -10.58
CA VAL A 242 10.93 -8.10 -9.87
C VAL A 242 10.70 -8.02 -8.37
N THR A 243 11.55 -8.69 -7.61
CA THR A 243 11.54 -8.62 -6.15
C THR A 243 12.96 -8.43 -5.62
N THR A 244 13.12 -7.55 -4.64
CA THR A 244 14.35 -7.42 -3.86
C THR A 244 14.15 -8.06 -2.49
N VAL A 245 14.99 -9.03 -2.15
CA VAL A 245 14.88 -9.82 -0.91
C VAL A 245 16.27 -10.11 -0.33
N HIS A 246 16.33 -10.51 0.93
CA HIS A 246 17.55 -11.08 1.50
C HIS A 246 17.76 -12.52 0.98
N ASP A 247 19.01 -13.00 0.99
CA ASP A 247 19.35 -14.36 0.55
C ASP A 247 18.57 -15.45 1.29
N CYS A 248 18.34 -15.28 2.59
CA CYS A 248 17.56 -16.23 3.42
C CYS A 248 16.08 -16.32 3.02
N GLN A 249 15.57 -15.37 2.24
CA GLN A 249 14.17 -15.39 1.76
C GLN A 249 14.04 -16.17 0.44
N VAL A 250 15.16 -16.57 -0.17
CA VAL A 250 15.19 -17.43 -1.35
C VAL A 250 15.15 -18.88 -0.89
N ILE A 251 14.07 -19.58 -1.19
CA ILE A 251 13.89 -20.98 -0.79
C ILE A 251 14.40 -21.88 -1.91
N GLU A 252 15.63 -22.35 -1.76
CA GLU A 252 16.33 -23.16 -2.76
C GLU A 252 15.83 -24.61 -2.78
N ASP A 253 15.58 -25.20 -1.62
CA ASP A 253 15.14 -26.59 -1.53
C ASP A 253 13.61 -26.69 -1.64
N GLU A 254 13.12 -27.61 -2.47
CA GLU A 254 11.68 -27.90 -2.51
C GLU A 254 11.18 -28.59 -1.25
N ASN A 255 12.05 -29.32 -0.56
CA ASN A 255 11.73 -29.95 0.72
C ASN A 255 11.48 -28.91 1.83
N ASP A 256 11.95 -27.67 1.64
CA ASP A 256 11.65 -26.55 2.53
C ASP A 256 10.27 -25.92 2.28
N MET A 257 9.61 -26.32 1.20
CA MET A 257 8.28 -25.85 0.84
C MET A 257 7.24 -26.75 1.49
N PRO A 258 6.26 -26.20 2.23
CA PRO A 258 5.21 -27.02 2.81
C PRO A 258 4.40 -27.79 1.74
N GLU A 259 3.83 -28.93 2.14
CA GLU A 259 2.99 -29.75 1.27
C GLU A 259 1.82 -28.95 0.68
N GLY A 260 1.51 -29.19 -0.60
CA GLY A 260 0.49 -28.43 -1.32
C GLY A 260 0.92 -27.00 -1.71
N TRP A 261 2.23 -26.72 -1.73
CA TRP A 261 2.78 -25.49 -2.29
C TRP A 261 2.51 -25.44 -3.80
N ALA A 262 1.39 -24.82 -4.17
CA ALA A 262 1.08 -24.47 -5.54
C ALA A 262 0.57 -23.03 -5.57
N LEU A 263 1.01 -22.30 -6.59
CA LEU A 263 0.48 -20.96 -6.86
C LEU A 263 -1.03 -21.06 -7.06
N THR A 264 -1.76 -20.14 -6.42
CA THR A 264 -3.18 -19.97 -6.70
C THR A 264 -3.36 -19.19 -7.99
N LYS A 265 -4.55 -19.26 -8.60
CA LYS A 265 -4.87 -18.59 -9.88
C LYS A 265 -4.55 -17.09 -9.92
N HIS A 266 -4.55 -16.42 -8.75
CA HIS A 266 -4.29 -14.99 -8.61
C HIS A 266 -2.85 -14.64 -8.25
N ASP A 267 -2.00 -15.62 -7.91
CA ASP A 267 -0.62 -15.34 -7.54
C ASP A 267 0.17 -14.86 -8.76
N VAL A 268 0.92 -13.78 -8.58
CA VAL A 268 1.77 -13.19 -9.62
C VAL A 268 3.21 -13.63 -9.37
N PRO A 269 3.76 -14.58 -10.16
CA PRO A 269 5.16 -15.00 -10.03
C PRO A 269 6.12 -13.89 -10.46
N VAL A 270 7.34 -13.97 -9.94
CA VAL A 270 8.44 -13.04 -10.28
C VAL A 270 9.27 -13.58 -11.43
N ASP A 271 9.77 -12.67 -12.26
CA ASP A 271 10.69 -12.92 -13.36
C ASP A 271 12.15 -12.78 -12.92
N ILE A 272 12.42 -11.88 -11.95
CA ILE A 272 13.77 -11.59 -11.47
C ILE A 272 13.75 -11.48 -9.94
N ILE A 273 14.67 -12.20 -9.30
CA ILE A 273 14.94 -12.13 -7.87
C ILE A 273 16.30 -11.48 -7.69
N VAL A 274 16.36 -10.39 -6.93
CA VAL A 274 17.60 -9.68 -6.63
C VAL A 274 17.87 -9.75 -5.13
N THR A 275 19.03 -10.28 -4.77
CA THR A 275 19.56 -10.29 -3.41
C THR A 275 20.78 -9.37 -3.31
N PRO A 276 21.27 -9.08 -2.09
CA PRO A 276 22.55 -8.38 -1.94
C PRO A 276 23.69 -9.08 -2.70
N THR A 277 23.68 -10.42 -2.73
CA THR A 277 24.79 -11.21 -3.27
C THR A 277 24.64 -11.56 -4.76
N ARG A 278 23.42 -11.69 -5.30
CA ARG A 278 23.20 -12.20 -6.67
C ARG A 278 21.90 -11.72 -7.33
N VAL A 279 21.81 -12.01 -8.64
CA VAL A 279 20.60 -11.85 -9.46
C VAL A 279 20.21 -13.22 -9.99
N ILE A 280 18.92 -13.54 -9.95
CA ILE A 280 18.36 -14.79 -10.45
C ILE A 280 17.26 -14.46 -11.44
N HIS A 281 17.43 -14.85 -12.70
CA HIS A 281 16.38 -14.77 -13.72
C HIS A 281 15.58 -16.09 -13.73
N VAL A 282 14.27 -15.98 -13.60
CA VAL A 282 13.35 -17.12 -13.50
C VAL A 282 12.68 -17.35 -14.84
N PHE A 283 13.17 -18.33 -15.59
CA PHE A 283 12.65 -18.64 -16.92
C PHE A 283 11.40 -19.53 -16.87
N ASP A 284 11.35 -20.47 -15.91
CA ASP A 284 10.35 -21.55 -15.86
C ASP A 284 9.21 -21.25 -14.88
N ARG A 285 8.65 -20.04 -14.99
CA ARG A 285 7.56 -19.56 -14.13
C ARG A 285 6.20 -19.78 -14.76
N ALA A 286 5.18 -19.94 -13.92
CA ALA A 286 3.79 -19.97 -14.36
C ALA A 286 3.38 -18.66 -15.06
N PRO A 287 2.39 -18.68 -15.97
CA PRO A 287 1.83 -17.47 -16.55
C PRO A 287 1.29 -16.53 -15.47
N LYS A 288 1.48 -15.22 -15.66
CA LYS A 288 0.89 -14.21 -14.77
C LYS A 288 -0.61 -14.06 -15.07
N PRO A 289 -1.47 -13.87 -14.06
CA PRO A 289 -2.90 -13.66 -14.28
C PRO A 289 -3.14 -12.37 -15.06
N SER A 290 -4.21 -12.33 -15.86
CA SER A 290 -4.64 -11.14 -16.60
C SER A 290 -5.96 -10.63 -16.03
N GLY A 291 -6.05 -9.32 -15.82
CA GLY A 291 -7.23 -8.66 -15.30
C GLY A 291 -7.59 -9.00 -13.85
N ILE A 292 -8.80 -8.63 -13.45
CA ILE A 292 -9.33 -8.85 -12.11
C ILE A 292 -10.16 -10.15 -12.09
N LEU A 293 -9.79 -11.08 -11.21
CA LEU A 293 -10.52 -12.34 -10.99
C LEU A 293 -11.68 -12.10 -10.02
N TRP A 294 -12.81 -11.62 -10.54
CA TRP A 294 -13.99 -11.22 -9.76
C TRP A 294 -14.60 -12.35 -8.93
N ASP A 295 -14.54 -13.58 -9.44
CA ASP A 295 -14.96 -14.82 -8.79
C ASP A 295 -14.12 -15.19 -7.55
N LEU A 296 -12.96 -14.57 -7.37
CA LEU A 296 -12.11 -14.75 -6.18
C LEU A 296 -12.22 -13.60 -5.18
N LEU A 297 -12.96 -12.54 -5.52
CA LEU A 297 -13.12 -11.36 -4.67
C LEU A 297 -14.33 -11.49 -3.74
N SER A 298 -14.05 -11.54 -2.44
CA SER A 298 -15.11 -11.60 -1.41
C SER A 298 -15.97 -10.33 -1.38
N PRO A 299 -17.26 -10.43 -1.02
CA PRO A 299 -18.14 -9.27 -0.86
C PRO A 299 -17.59 -8.27 0.15
N GLN A 300 -16.91 -8.74 1.21
CA GLN A 300 -16.29 -7.91 2.23
C GLN A 300 -15.15 -7.08 1.64
N LYS A 301 -14.29 -7.67 0.79
CA LYS A 301 -13.17 -6.98 0.13
C LYS A 301 -13.67 -5.95 -0.87
N LEU A 302 -14.70 -6.30 -1.66
CA LEU A 302 -15.39 -5.35 -2.54
C LEU A 302 -16.01 -4.19 -1.73
N ALA A 303 -16.68 -4.46 -0.61
CA ALA A 303 -17.24 -3.42 0.25
C ALA A 303 -16.17 -2.53 0.91
N ALA A 304 -14.98 -3.06 1.20
CA ALA A 304 -13.89 -2.32 1.81
C ALA A 304 -13.13 -1.42 0.83
N ILE A 305 -12.94 -1.85 -0.43
CA ILE A 305 -12.08 -1.16 -1.40
C ILE A 305 -12.92 -0.43 -2.44
N ARG A 306 -12.91 0.91 -2.37
CA ARG A 306 -13.70 1.77 -3.26
C ARG A 306 -13.37 1.55 -4.74
N VAL A 307 -12.08 1.45 -5.07
CA VAL A 307 -11.60 1.27 -6.45
C VAL A 307 -12.21 0.01 -7.08
N LEU A 308 -12.21 -1.11 -6.36
CA LEU A 308 -12.79 -2.36 -6.88
C LEU A 308 -14.28 -2.25 -7.17
N ARG A 309 -15.05 -1.50 -6.36
CA ARG A 309 -16.49 -1.29 -6.64
C ARG A 309 -16.71 -0.45 -7.88
N GLN A 310 -15.91 0.60 -8.07
CA GLN A 310 -16.02 1.45 -9.26
C GLN A 310 -15.70 0.64 -10.51
N LEU A 311 -14.59 -0.11 -10.50
CA LEU A 311 -14.20 -0.97 -11.63
C LEU A 311 -15.21 -2.08 -11.89
N LYS A 312 -15.76 -2.71 -10.83
CA LYS A 312 -16.78 -3.74 -11.00
C LYS A 312 -18.03 -3.17 -11.69
N GLN A 313 -18.55 -2.06 -11.17
CA GLN A 313 -19.71 -1.37 -11.76
C GLN A 313 -19.45 -0.96 -13.21
N GLU A 314 -18.31 -0.31 -13.49
CA GLU A 314 -17.94 0.12 -14.84
C GLU A 314 -17.82 -1.08 -15.81
N THR A 315 -17.36 -2.23 -15.33
CA THR A 315 -17.26 -3.44 -16.14
C THR A 315 -18.63 -4.08 -16.36
N GLU A 316 -19.48 -4.15 -15.34
CA GLU A 316 -20.86 -4.64 -15.44
C GLU A 316 -21.68 -3.78 -16.40
N ASP A 317 -21.55 -2.45 -16.31
CA ASP A 317 -22.22 -1.49 -17.20
C ASP A 317 -21.78 -1.67 -18.66
N LYS A 318 -20.48 -1.91 -18.89
CA LYS A 318 -19.92 -2.14 -20.24
C LYS A 318 -20.35 -3.48 -20.83
N LEU A 319 -20.42 -4.54 -20.01
CA LEU A 319 -20.74 -5.89 -20.48
C LEU A 319 -22.25 -6.18 -20.48
N GLY A 320 -23.05 -5.38 -19.77
CA GLY A 320 -24.49 -5.61 -19.59
C GLY A 320 -24.82 -6.84 -18.74
N VAL A 321 -23.87 -7.34 -17.94
CA VAL A 321 -24.03 -8.53 -17.09
C VAL A 321 -23.45 -8.29 -15.70
N THR A 322 -24.06 -8.91 -14.69
CA THR A 322 -23.54 -8.90 -13.32
C THR A 322 -22.32 -9.81 -13.22
N LEU A 323 -21.22 -9.30 -12.67
CA LEU A 323 -19.99 -10.06 -12.48
C LEU A 323 -20.07 -10.91 -11.19
N PRO A 324 -19.42 -12.09 -11.17
CA PRO A 324 -19.42 -12.96 -9.99
C PRO A 324 -18.74 -12.29 -8.79
N SER A 325 -18.96 -12.88 -7.61
CA SER A 325 -18.23 -12.56 -6.39
C SER A 325 -17.75 -13.86 -5.79
N GLY A 326 -16.54 -13.85 -5.24
CA GLY A 326 -16.03 -14.97 -4.45
C GLY A 326 -16.74 -15.15 -3.11
N PRO A 327 -16.38 -16.19 -2.36
CA PRO A 327 -17.00 -16.48 -1.07
C PRO A 327 -16.58 -15.49 0.02
N ASP A 328 -17.29 -15.55 1.15
CA ASP A 328 -17.05 -14.67 2.28
C ASP A 328 -15.63 -14.77 2.85
N GLU A 329 -15.08 -13.61 3.19
CA GLU A 329 -13.73 -13.50 3.75
C GLU A 329 -13.72 -12.75 5.09
N LEU A 330 -12.99 -13.30 6.05
CA LEU A 330 -12.63 -12.59 7.27
C LEU A 330 -11.43 -11.70 6.95
N LEU A 331 -11.69 -10.43 6.70
CA LEU A 331 -10.64 -9.45 6.47
C LEU A 331 -9.94 -9.11 7.79
N PRO A 332 -8.60 -8.93 7.79
CA PRO A 332 -7.89 -8.38 8.94
C PRO A 332 -8.49 -7.01 9.33
N PRO A 333 -8.50 -6.66 10.63
CA PRO A 333 -9.05 -5.38 11.09
C PRO A 333 -8.43 -4.21 10.33
N VAL A 334 -9.29 -3.54 9.56
CA VAL A 334 -8.95 -2.38 8.76
C VAL A 334 -8.96 -1.16 9.69
N ALA A 335 -7.97 -0.27 9.56
CA ALA A 335 -7.98 1.02 10.22
C ALA A 335 -9.33 1.75 10.01
N SER A 336 -10.15 1.85 11.05
CA SER A 336 -11.40 2.60 10.97
C SER A 336 -11.07 4.08 10.81
N ARG A 337 -11.71 4.73 9.83
CA ARG A 337 -11.66 6.18 9.74
C ARG A 337 -12.59 6.69 10.84
N ASN A 338 -12.07 7.44 11.79
CA ASN A 338 -12.87 8.20 12.73
C ASN A 338 -13.78 9.13 11.90
N ASN A 339 -15.04 8.73 11.70
CA ASN A 339 -16.00 9.37 10.82
C ASN A 339 -16.58 10.66 11.45
N LYS A 340 -15.75 11.38 12.22
CA LYS A 340 -16.14 12.58 12.99
C LYS A 340 -16.53 13.76 12.08
N ASN A 341 -16.16 13.73 10.79
CA ASN A 341 -16.54 14.79 9.84
C ASN A 341 -17.94 14.59 9.19
N ARG A 342 -18.56 13.41 9.30
CA ARG A 342 -19.90 13.19 8.71
C ARG A 342 -21.03 13.70 9.62
N LYS A 343 -20.83 13.78 10.94
CA LYS A 343 -21.81 14.35 11.89
C LYS A 343 -21.87 15.89 11.88
N LYS A 344 -20.79 16.61 11.52
CA LYS A 344 -20.80 18.09 11.48
C LYS A 344 -21.58 18.67 10.30
N LYS A 345 -21.71 17.98 9.16
CA LYS A 345 -22.52 18.45 8.03
C LYS A 345 -24.03 18.26 8.27
N ASN A 346 -24.45 17.23 8.99
CA ASN A 346 -25.88 17.02 9.29
C ASN A 346 -26.41 17.92 10.42
N ASN A 347 -25.57 18.38 11.35
CA ASN A 347 -26.00 19.32 12.40
C ASN A 347 -26.07 20.79 11.95
N ARG A 348 -25.57 21.14 10.75
CA ARG A 348 -25.76 22.49 10.20
C ARG A 348 -27.06 22.66 9.40
N ARG A 349 -27.80 21.58 9.13
CA ARG A 349 -29.07 21.61 8.38
C ARG A 349 -30.35 21.45 9.23
N ARG A 350 -30.23 21.42 10.56
CA ARG A 350 -31.38 21.44 11.48
C ARG A 350 -31.21 22.57 12.51
N LYS A 351 -31.42 23.81 12.09
CA LYS A 351 -31.87 24.88 13.01
C LYS A 351 -33.39 24.95 12.91
N PRO A 352 -34.16 24.84 14.01
CA PRO A 352 -35.59 25.07 14.00
C PRO A 352 -35.87 26.55 13.70
N ARG A 353 -36.82 26.80 12.79
CA ARG A 353 -37.36 28.13 12.50
C ARG A 353 -38.21 28.54 13.71
N GLN A 354 -37.67 29.37 14.61
CA GLN A 354 -38.46 29.97 15.69
C GLN A 354 -39.56 30.86 15.06
N GLN A 355 -40.82 30.48 15.26
CA GLN A 355 -41.98 31.33 15.06
C GLN A 355 -41.93 32.45 16.10
N GLN A 356 -41.67 33.68 15.67
CA GLN A 356 -41.99 34.86 16.46
C GLN A 356 -43.51 35.04 16.46
N ARG A 357 -44.15 34.72 17.60
CA ARG A 357 -45.45 35.27 17.96
C ARG A 357 -45.26 36.76 18.24
N LYS A 358 -45.80 37.63 17.37
CA LYS A 358 -46.14 39.01 17.71
C LYS A 358 -47.63 39.06 17.96
N GLY A 359 -48.01 39.14 19.23
CA GLY A 359 -49.33 39.63 19.62
C GLY A 359 -49.28 41.15 19.69
N SER A 360 -50.20 41.79 18.99
CA SER A 360 -50.61 43.17 19.25
C SER A 360 -52.08 43.27 18.87
N GLU A 361 -52.94 43.08 19.88
CA GLU A 361 -54.35 43.43 19.84
C GLU A 361 -54.50 44.94 19.88
N THR A 362 -55.36 45.49 19.02
CA THR A 362 -56.07 46.75 19.25
C THR A 362 -57.50 46.61 18.70
N PRO A 363 -58.49 47.27 19.33
CA PRO A 363 -59.88 46.81 19.43
C PRO A 363 -60.80 47.26 18.29
N PRO A 364 -62.03 46.68 18.17
CA PRO A 364 -62.98 47.09 17.14
C PRO A 364 -63.67 48.42 17.46
N ALA A 365 -63.79 49.26 16.43
CA ALA A 365 -64.63 50.45 16.43
C ALA A 365 -66.11 50.07 16.23
N LYS A 366 -66.97 50.74 16.98
CA LYS A 366 -68.43 50.68 16.95
C LYS A 366 -69.01 50.87 15.54
N LYS A 367 -69.98 50.03 15.18
CA LYS A 367 -71.37 50.44 14.93
C LYS A 367 -72.31 49.26 15.12
#